data_AF-A0A1Q5ZVU1-F1
#
_entry.id   AF-A0A1Q5ZVU1-F1
#
_cell.length_a   1.000
_cell.length_b   1.000
_cell.length_c   1.000
_cell.angle_alpha   90.00
_cell.angle_beta   90.00
_cell.angle_gamma   90.00
#
_symmetry.space_group_name_H-M   'P 1'
#
loop_
_entity.id
_entity.type
_entity.pdbx_description
1 polymer ?
#
loop_
_entity_poly.entity_id
_entity_poly.type
_entity_poly.pdbx_seq_one_letter_code
_entity_poly.pdbx_strand_id
1 'polypeptide(L)'
;MATLQKKWLRAVSFIALFFVIVGIGFVVKAEATKRASSKTKVANATSSKKHKQFAAYTFYYNGPSYSVSDVTNESNWVYDPDGNTCSGDNEQACTIQVDAAFVNNPATTPTLKTSTNLTATLNSTYNTAYVTGSSDAGMAISNAEHP
;
A
#
# COMPACT_ATOMS: atom_id res chain seq x y z
N MET A 1 -20.78 41.88 20.19
CA MET A 1 -20.10 42.93 19.41
C MET A 1 -18.81 42.36 18.86
N ALA A 2 -18.64 42.49 17.53
CA ALA A 2 -17.43 42.41 16.71
C ALA A 2 -16.61 41.10 16.61
N THR A 3 -16.51 40.68 15.36
CA THR A 3 -15.87 39.53 14.70
C THR A 3 -14.39 39.76 14.31
N LEU A 4 -13.62 38.66 14.24
CA LEU A 4 -12.77 38.22 13.10
C LEU A 4 -11.66 39.14 12.55
N GLN A 5 -10.40 38.67 12.54
CA GLN A 5 -9.37 38.88 11.49
C GLN A 5 -8.29 37.77 11.70
N LYS A 6 -8.00 36.77 10.85
CA LYS A 6 -7.77 36.62 9.40
C LYS A 6 -6.35 37.03 8.94
N LYS A 7 -5.73 36.10 8.19
CA LYS A 7 -4.65 36.23 7.17
C LYS A 7 -3.22 36.03 7.68
N TRP A 8 -2.61 34.87 7.46
CA TRP A 8 -1.85 34.50 6.24
C TRP A 8 -0.71 35.48 5.94
N LEU A 9 0.47 35.19 6.49
CA LEU A 9 1.71 35.88 6.13
C LEU A 9 2.39 35.12 4.98
N ARG A 10 2.63 35.86 3.90
CA ARG A 10 3.26 35.46 2.66
C ARG A 10 4.77 35.26 2.87
N ALA A 11 5.35 34.28 2.18
CA ALA A 11 6.77 34.32 1.83
C ALA A 11 7.00 33.55 0.52
N VAL A 12 6.75 34.22 -0.61
CA VAL A 12 7.30 33.87 -1.92
C VAL A 12 8.50 34.77 -2.12
N SER A 13 9.71 34.21 -2.03
CA SER A 13 11.01 34.83 -2.30
C SER A 13 11.99 33.65 -2.35
N PHE A 14 12.73 33.30 -3.42
CA PHE A 14 13.46 34.11 -4.39
C PHE A 14 13.62 33.30 -5.69
N ILE A 15 13.23 33.89 -6.82
CA ILE A 15 13.73 33.52 -8.14
C ILE A 15 14.91 34.44 -8.41
N ALA A 16 16.12 33.88 -8.48
CA ALA A 16 17.27 34.51 -9.14
C ALA A 16 18.35 33.46 -9.44
N LEU A 17 18.67 33.33 -10.73
CA LEU A 17 19.95 33.00 -11.38
C LEU A 17 20.85 31.93 -10.70
N PHE A 18 21.37 30.93 -11.41
CA PHE A 18 22.39 31.10 -12.46
C PHE A 18 22.46 29.85 -13.36
N PHE A 19 22.35 30.08 -14.66
CA PHE A 19 22.89 29.19 -15.68
C PHE A 19 24.41 29.18 -15.58
N VAL A 20 25.03 28.04 -15.31
CA VAL A 20 26.43 27.77 -15.66
C VAL A 20 26.50 26.38 -16.29
N ILE A 21 26.25 26.36 -17.60
CA ILE A 21 26.68 25.29 -18.50
C ILE A 21 28.17 25.53 -18.72
N VAL A 22 29.02 24.68 -18.16
CA VAL A 22 30.41 24.51 -18.64
C VAL A 22 30.57 23.03 -18.97
N GLY A 23 30.51 22.74 -20.26
CA GLY A 23 30.91 21.45 -20.80
C GLY A 23 32.43 21.32 -20.77
N ILE A 24 32.91 20.15 -20.36
CA ILE A 24 34.22 19.64 -20.74
C ILE A 24 33.99 18.21 -21.21
N GLY A 25 34.08 18.02 -22.52
CA GLY A 25 34.12 16.71 -23.13
C GLY A 25 35.44 16.01 -22.79
N PHE A 26 35.34 14.78 -22.32
CA PHE A 26 36.47 13.85 -22.32
C PHE A 26 36.31 12.91 -23.52
N VAL A 27 37.08 13.18 -24.57
CA VAL A 27 37.45 12.20 -25.58
C VAL A 27 38.64 11.43 -25.03
N VAL A 28 38.49 10.12 -24.80
CA VAL A 28 39.63 9.22 -24.64
C VAL A 28 39.47 8.04 -25.58
N LYS A 29 40.15 8.20 -26.72
CA LYS A 29 40.97 7.22 -27.43
C LYS A 29 40.77 5.74 -27.07
N ALA A 30 40.17 5.01 -28.00
CA ALA A 30 40.21 3.56 -28.05
C ALA A 30 41.56 3.08 -28.61
N GLU A 31 42.29 2.25 -27.86
CA GLU A 31 43.36 1.41 -28.38
C GLU A 31 43.20 -0.01 -27.81
N ALA A 32 43.20 -0.97 -28.73
CA ALA A 32 42.85 -2.37 -28.51
C ALA A 32 43.97 -3.13 -27.77
N THR A 33 43.62 -3.81 -26.67
CA THR A 33 44.44 -4.90 -26.13
C THR A 33 43.58 -6.15 -25.93
N LYS A 34 44.04 -7.24 -26.54
CA LYS A 34 43.39 -8.55 -26.62
C LYS A 34 43.37 -9.27 -25.26
N ARG A 35 42.21 -9.88 -24.98
CA ARG A 35 41.94 -11.15 -24.28
C ARG A 35 42.66 -11.42 -22.93
N ALA A 36 41.85 -11.41 -21.87
CA ALA A 36 41.81 -12.52 -20.91
C ALA A 36 40.34 -12.78 -20.52
N SER A 37 39.92 -14.02 -20.71
CA SER A 37 38.57 -14.53 -20.50
C SER A 37 38.28 -14.68 -19.01
N SER A 38 37.50 -13.76 -18.45
CA SER A 38 36.78 -13.98 -17.19
C SER A 38 35.30 -13.98 -17.51
N LYS A 39 34.72 -15.19 -17.56
CA LYS A 39 33.30 -15.47 -17.74
C LYS A 39 32.54 -15.01 -16.49
N THR A 40 32.42 -13.71 -16.28
CA THR A 40 31.46 -13.16 -15.32
C THR A 40 30.13 -13.09 -16.05
N LYS A 41 29.30 -14.13 -15.86
CA LYS A 41 27.85 -13.97 -15.98
C LYS A 41 27.49 -12.83 -15.02
N VAL A 42 27.35 -11.62 -15.53
CA VAL A 42 26.55 -10.59 -14.86
C VAL A 42 25.11 -11.06 -15.04
N ALA A 43 24.73 -12.05 -14.23
CA ALA A 43 23.34 -12.26 -13.91
C ALA A 43 22.94 -10.96 -13.22
N ASN A 44 22.22 -10.11 -13.96
CA ASN A 44 21.37 -9.11 -13.35
C ASN A 44 20.34 -9.90 -12.53
N ALA A 45 20.76 -10.32 -11.34
CA ALA A 45 19.88 -10.81 -10.31
C ALA A 45 19.18 -9.57 -9.77
N THR A 46 18.24 -9.04 -10.55
CA THR A 46 16.97 -8.66 -9.95
C THR A 46 16.58 -9.87 -9.13
N SER A 47 16.82 -9.79 -7.82
CA SER A 47 16.13 -10.62 -6.87
C SER A 47 14.67 -10.22 -7.02
N SER A 48 14.02 -10.80 -8.01
CA SER A 48 12.62 -11.15 -7.93
C SER A 48 12.60 -12.06 -6.71
N LYS A 49 12.49 -11.46 -5.51
CA LYS A 49 11.96 -12.15 -4.35
C LYS A 49 10.74 -12.82 -4.93
N LYS A 50 10.80 -14.13 -5.10
CA LYS A 50 9.61 -14.94 -5.30
C LYS A 50 8.78 -14.55 -4.09
N HIS A 51 7.84 -13.61 -4.28
CA HIS A 51 6.73 -13.46 -3.37
C HIS A 51 6.12 -14.85 -3.43
N LYS A 52 6.39 -15.63 -2.38
CA LYS A 52 5.77 -16.92 -2.19
C LYS A 52 4.29 -16.60 -2.38
N GLN A 53 3.71 -17.08 -3.48
CA GLN A 53 2.32 -16.82 -3.78
C GLN A 53 1.57 -17.64 -2.75
N PHE A 54 1.32 -17.01 -1.61
CA PHE A 54 0.55 -17.58 -0.55
C PHE A 54 -0.88 -17.77 -1.07
N ALA A 55 -1.55 -18.83 -0.63
CA ALA A 55 -2.99 -18.92 -0.83
C ALA A 55 -3.60 -17.75 -0.06
N ALA A 56 -3.93 -16.68 -0.78
CA ALA A 56 -4.51 -15.47 -0.21
C ALA A 56 -6.01 -15.70 0.00
N TYR A 57 -6.48 -15.43 1.21
CA TYR A 57 -7.89 -15.50 1.55
C TYR A 57 -8.45 -14.09 1.50
N THR A 58 -9.42 -13.87 0.64
CA THR A 58 -10.12 -12.60 0.54
C THR A 58 -11.24 -12.57 1.58
N PHE A 59 -11.33 -11.46 2.30
CA PHE A 59 -12.43 -11.16 3.22
C PHE A 59 -13.05 -9.84 2.84
N TYR A 60 -14.37 -9.76 2.94
CA TYR A 60 -15.13 -8.53 2.76
C TYR A 60 -15.63 -8.01 4.11
N TYR A 61 -15.75 -6.69 4.21
CA TYR A 61 -16.29 -6.05 5.40
C TYR A 61 -17.82 -6.15 5.43
N ASN A 62 -18.36 -6.72 6.52
CA ASN A 62 -19.79 -6.90 6.77
C ASN A 62 -20.21 -6.40 8.16
N GLY A 63 -19.57 -5.33 8.64
CA GLY A 63 -19.88 -4.77 9.96
C GLY A 63 -21.13 -3.88 9.97
N PRO A 64 -21.64 -3.54 11.17
CA PRO A 64 -22.86 -2.74 11.32
C PRO A 64 -22.66 -1.25 10.97
N SER A 65 -21.43 -0.75 11.05
CA SER A 65 -21.07 0.62 10.72
C SER A 65 -19.61 0.69 10.25
N TYR A 66 -19.16 1.82 9.72
CA TYR A 66 -17.75 2.04 9.36
C TYR A 66 -17.00 2.79 10.46
N SER A 67 -17.27 2.50 11.74
CA SER A 67 -16.47 3.04 12.84
C SER A 67 -15.09 2.36 12.88
N VAL A 68 -14.09 3.02 13.46
CA VAL A 68 -12.75 2.42 13.64
C VAL A 68 -12.85 1.11 14.40
N SER A 69 -13.63 1.07 15.49
CA SER A 69 -13.81 -0.14 16.31
C SER A 69 -14.44 -1.29 15.54
N ASP A 70 -15.40 -1.01 14.66
CA ASP A 70 -16.07 -2.05 13.89
C ASP A 70 -15.17 -2.56 12.75
N VAL A 71 -14.43 -1.67 12.08
CA VAL A 71 -13.49 -2.03 11.00
C VAL A 71 -12.32 -2.86 11.54
N THR A 72 -11.82 -2.54 12.73
CA THR A 72 -10.73 -3.32 13.35
C THR A 72 -11.18 -4.63 13.98
N ASN A 73 -12.48 -4.88 14.11
CA ASN A 73 -13.00 -6.10 14.68
C ASN A 73 -13.03 -7.22 13.62
N GLU A 74 -12.18 -8.23 13.77
CA GLU A 74 -12.05 -9.34 12.82
C GLU A 74 -13.34 -10.15 12.61
N SER A 75 -14.26 -10.14 13.58
CA SER A 75 -15.55 -10.84 13.44
C SER A 75 -16.52 -10.17 12.48
N ASN A 76 -16.28 -8.90 12.12
CA ASN A 76 -17.07 -8.18 11.12
C ASN A 76 -16.60 -8.47 9.68
N TRP A 77 -15.58 -9.30 9.49
CA TRP A 77 -15.05 -9.66 8.18
C TRP A 77 -15.46 -11.08 7.81
N VAL A 78 -16.03 -11.22 6.62
CA VAL A 78 -16.59 -12.48 6.14
C VAL A 78 -15.79 -12.95 4.94
N TYR A 79 -15.52 -14.25 4.88
CA TYR A 79 -14.77 -14.85 3.78
C TYR A 79 -15.49 -14.67 2.45
N ASP A 80 -14.74 -14.22 1.45
CA ASP A 80 -15.25 -13.83 0.14
C ASP A 80 -14.50 -14.52 -1.01
N PRO A 81 -14.82 -15.79 -1.31
CA PRO A 81 -14.17 -16.49 -2.40
C PRO A 81 -14.55 -15.93 -3.78
N ASP A 82 -15.74 -15.34 -3.89
CA ASP A 82 -16.34 -14.92 -5.15
C ASP A 82 -16.07 -13.43 -5.46
N GLY A 83 -15.61 -12.66 -4.48
CA GLY A 83 -15.25 -11.25 -4.62
C GLY A 83 -16.48 -10.36 -4.70
N ASN A 84 -17.27 -10.31 -3.62
CA ASN A 84 -18.38 -9.39 -3.51
C ASN A 84 -17.94 -7.95 -3.80
N THR A 85 -18.79 -7.26 -4.54
CA THR A 85 -18.61 -5.85 -4.85
C THR A 85 -18.80 -5.03 -3.58
N CYS A 86 -17.78 -4.25 -3.22
CA CYS A 86 -17.95 -3.11 -2.34
C CYS A 86 -17.99 -1.86 -3.21
N SER A 87 -18.76 -0.83 -2.81
CA SER A 87 -18.73 0.42 -3.56
C SER A 87 -17.42 1.20 -3.34
N GLY A 88 -16.70 0.94 -2.25
CA GLY A 88 -15.51 1.71 -1.86
C GLY A 88 -15.76 3.21 -1.72
N ASP A 89 -17.02 3.64 -1.71
CA ASP A 89 -17.39 5.04 -1.55
C ASP A 89 -16.78 5.59 -0.27
N ASN A 90 -16.42 6.87 -0.30
CA ASN A 90 -16.00 7.60 0.88
C ASN A 90 -14.77 7.02 1.59
N GLU A 91 -13.91 6.27 0.88
CA GLU A 91 -12.74 5.60 1.45
C GLU A 91 -13.12 4.75 2.67
N GLN A 92 -14.08 3.84 2.50
CA GLN A 92 -14.50 2.92 3.56
C GLN A 92 -13.80 1.56 3.44
N ALA A 93 -13.75 0.82 4.54
CA ALA A 93 -13.26 -0.56 4.55
C ALA A 93 -14.05 -1.42 3.56
N CYS A 94 -13.34 -2.22 2.76
CA CYS A 94 -13.97 -2.98 1.69
C CYS A 94 -13.50 -4.43 1.69
N THR A 95 -12.30 -4.71 1.14
CA THR A 95 -11.75 -6.06 1.10
C THR A 95 -10.31 -6.07 1.56
N ILE A 96 -9.93 -7.19 2.17
CA ILE A 96 -8.55 -7.49 2.54
C ILE A 96 -8.21 -8.89 2.06
N GLN A 97 -6.95 -9.10 1.68
CA GLN A 97 -6.41 -10.41 1.39
C GLN A 97 -5.30 -10.73 2.36
N VAL A 98 -5.46 -11.82 3.10
CA VAL A 98 -4.52 -12.23 4.15
C VAL A 98 -3.93 -13.61 3.88
N ASP A 99 -2.76 -13.87 4.44
CA ASP A 99 -2.15 -15.20 4.40
C ASP A 99 -2.93 -16.23 5.24
N ALA A 100 -2.86 -17.50 4.84
CA ALA A 100 -3.43 -18.63 5.56
C ALA A 100 -3.03 -18.69 7.04
N ALA A 101 -1.84 -18.19 7.41
CA ALA A 101 -1.38 -18.13 8.80
C ALA A 101 -2.26 -17.24 9.69
N PHE A 102 -2.98 -16.27 9.11
CA PHE A 102 -3.89 -15.36 9.81
C PHE A 102 -5.37 -15.79 9.72
N VAL A 103 -5.63 -16.98 9.19
CA VAL A 103 -6.97 -17.51 8.98
C VAL A 103 -7.22 -18.75 9.84
N ASN A 104 -8.35 -18.78 10.53
CA ASN A 104 -8.89 -19.96 11.19
C ASN A 104 -9.64 -20.82 10.19
N ASN A 105 -9.50 -22.14 10.30
CA ASN A 105 -10.23 -23.12 9.48
C ASN A 105 -10.18 -22.86 7.96
N PRO A 106 -8.98 -22.64 7.36
CA PRO A 106 -8.85 -22.26 5.95
C PRO A 106 -9.47 -23.25 4.95
N ALA A 107 -9.67 -24.51 5.34
CA ALA A 107 -10.22 -25.56 4.46
C ALA A 107 -11.74 -25.74 4.53
N THR A 108 -12.46 -25.05 5.43
CA THR A 108 -13.90 -25.26 5.65
C THR A 108 -14.68 -23.95 5.71
N THR A 109 -14.47 -23.17 6.76
CA THR A 109 -15.15 -21.89 6.99
C THR A 109 -14.10 -20.88 7.44
N PRO A 110 -13.40 -20.24 6.49
CA PRO A 110 -12.34 -19.31 6.80
C PRO A 110 -12.87 -18.15 7.65
N THR A 111 -12.23 -17.88 8.79
CA THR A 111 -12.46 -16.67 9.59
C THR A 111 -11.14 -16.02 9.95
N LEU A 112 -11.11 -14.70 10.10
CA LEU A 112 -9.90 -14.01 10.53
C LEU A 112 -9.52 -14.36 11.97
N LYS A 113 -8.22 -14.49 12.22
CA LYS A 113 -7.67 -14.59 13.57
C LYS A 113 -7.58 -13.21 14.19
N THR A 114 -7.82 -13.11 15.50
CA THR A 114 -7.54 -11.89 16.28
C THR A 114 -6.06 -11.50 16.26
N SER A 115 -5.16 -12.44 15.99
CA SER A 115 -3.73 -12.16 15.80
C SER A 115 -3.42 -11.40 14.51
N THR A 116 -4.41 -11.18 13.64
CA THR A 116 -4.29 -10.31 12.47
C THR A 116 -4.08 -8.86 12.92
N ASN A 117 -4.68 -8.44 14.05
CA ASN A 117 -4.55 -7.10 14.64
C ASN A 117 -4.73 -6.01 13.58
N LEU A 118 -5.93 -5.93 13.01
CA LEU A 118 -6.25 -4.92 12.01
C LEU A 118 -6.09 -3.51 12.60
N THR A 119 -5.52 -2.60 11.81
CA THR A 119 -5.47 -1.17 12.12
C THR A 119 -6.28 -0.41 11.08
N ALA A 120 -7.03 0.60 11.53
CA ALA A 120 -7.86 1.42 10.67
C ALA A 120 -7.67 2.92 10.95
N THR A 121 -7.99 3.75 9.97
CA THR A 121 -8.02 5.21 10.10
C THR A 121 -9.40 5.74 9.74
N LEU A 122 -9.87 6.74 10.49
CA LEU A 122 -11.13 7.40 10.22
C LEU A 122 -10.94 8.48 9.15
N ASN A 123 -11.69 8.41 8.07
CA ASN A 123 -11.92 9.55 7.19
C ASN A 123 -12.98 10.45 7.83
N SER A 124 -12.55 11.58 8.37
CA SER A 124 -13.42 12.54 9.07
C SER A 124 -14.38 13.31 8.16
N THR A 125 -14.16 13.29 6.83
CA THR A 125 -15.05 13.97 5.86
C THR A 125 -16.36 13.23 5.72
N TYR A 126 -16.31 11.89 5.77
CA TYR A 126 -17.48 11.03 5.56
C TYR A 126 -17.85 10.20 6.79
N ASN A 127 -17.05 10.27 7.85
CA ASN A 127 -17.20 9.50 9.07
C ASN A 127 -17.18 7.97 8.82
N THR A 128 -16.34 7.55 7.89
CA THR A 128 -16.09 6.16 7.48
C THR A 128 -14.63 5.80 7.79
N ALA A 129 -14.40 4.61 8.34
CA ALA A 129 -13.07 4.10 8.60
C ALA A 129 -12.65 3.11 7.51
N TYR A 130 -11.34 3.07 7.24
CA TYR A 130 -10.71 2.17 6.30
C TYR A 130 -9.48 1.50 6.89
N VAL A 131 -9.14 0.31 6.39
CA VAL A 131 -8.01 -0.47 6.88
C VAL A 131 -6.70 0.18 6.40
N THR A 132 -5.75 0.35 7.31
CA THR A 132 -4.42 0.89 7.00
C THR A 132 -3.29 -0.10 7.23
N GLY A 133 -3.56 -1.23 7.88
CA GLY A 133 -2.54 -2.23 8.15
C GLY A 133 -3.05 -3.40 8.99
N SER A 134 -2.13 -4.34 9.21
CA SER A 134 -2.30 -5.51 10.07
C SER A 134 -0.93 -6.04 10.51
N SER A 135 -0.95 -7.10 11.32
CA SER A 135 0.23 -7.92 11.63
C SER A 135 0.68 -8.80 10.45
N ASP A 136 -0.15 -8.96 9.43
CA ASP A 136 0.25 -9.61 8.18
C ASP A 136 0.95 -8.60 7.28
N ALA A 137 2.29 -8.64 7.28
CA ALA A 137 3.11 -7.78 6.45
C ALA A 137 2.89 -7.97 4.94
N GLY A 138 2.26 -9.07 4.52
CA GLY A 138 1.90 -9.37 3.13
C GLY A 138 0.45 -9.04 2.79
N MET A 139 -0.34 -8.49 3.72
CA MET A 139 -1.76 -8.21 3.51
C MET A 139 -1.96 -7.22 2.36
N ALA A 140 -2.80 -7.58 1.41
CA ALA A 140 -3.29 -6.63 0.42
C ALA A 140 -4.59 -5.99 0.91
N ILE A 141 -4.68 -4.67 0.84
CA ILE A 141 -5.84 -3.89 1.27
C ILE A 141 -6.46 -3.23 0.05
N SER A 142 -7.77 -3.40 -0.12
CA SER A 142 -8.56 -2.58 -1.02
C SER A 142 -9.62 -1.83 -0.21
N ASN A 143 -9.44 -0.51 -0.10
CA ASN A 143 -10.44 0.41 0.45
C ASN A 143 -11.17 1.19 -0.65
N ALA A 144 -11.12 0.66 -1.87
CA ALA A 144 -11.70 1.24 -3.07
C ALA A 144 -12.71 0.27 -3.68
N GLU A 145 -13.53 0.79 -4.60
CA GLU A 145 -14.57 0.03 -5.29
C GLU A 145 -14.01 -1.26 -5.88
N HIS A 146 -14.70 -2.37 -5.64
CA HIS A 146 -14.39 -3.65 -6.26
C HIS A 146 -15.48 -3.94 -7.31
N PRO A 147 -15.14 -4.00 -8.62
CA PRO A 147 -16.09 -4.26 -9.69
C PRO A 147 -16.57 -5.71 -9.73
#